data_AF-C7FD40-F1
#
_entry.id   AF-C7FD40-F1
#
_cell.length_a   1.000
_cell.length_b   1.000
_cell.length_c   1.000
_cell.angle_alpha   90.00
_cell.angle_beta   90.00
_cell.angle_gamma   90.00
#
_symmetry.space_group_name_H-M   'P 1'
#
loop_
_entity.id
_entity.type
_entity.pdbx_description
1 polymer ?
#
loop_
_entity_poly.entity_id
_entity_poly.type
_entity_poly.pdbx_seq_one_letter_code
_entity_poly.pdbx_strand_id
1 'polypeptide(L)'
;FHSILLQNSDIQAKEFAEMLVSADWFSFSFGCLGNFCTANMKQRIYLMLSSLVDVLLEQKTGSHIRDALHCLPSDPQDLLFLLG
;
A
#
# COMPACT_ATOMS: atom_id res chain seq x y z
N PHE A 1 7.34 -6.05 -7.27
CA PHE A 1 7.22 -5.77 -5.82
C PHE A 1 6.10 -6.55 -5.16
N HIS A 2 4.83 -6.37 -5.54
CA HIS A 2 3.72 -7.15 -4.96
C HIS A 2 3.94 -8.68 -5.05
N SER A 3 4.38 -9.19 -6.20
CA SER A 3 4.70 -10.62 -6.35
C SER A 3 5.88 -11.09 -5.49
N ILE A 4 6.84 -10.20 -5.22
CA ILE A 4 8.03 -10.49 -4.40
C ILE A 4 7.61 -10.62 -2.92
N LEU A 5 6.72 -9.75 -2.45
CA LEU A 5 6.12 -9.83 -1.11
C LEU A 5 5.25 -11.09 -0.91
N LEU A 6 4.71 -11.67 -1.98
CA LEU A 6 3.84 -12.84 -1.93
C LEU A 6 4.58 -14.18 -2.13
N GLN A 7 5.77 -14.18 -2.74
CA GLN A 7 6.47 -15.41 -3.16
C GLN A 7 7.71 -15.75 -2.32
N ASN A 8 8.21 -14.82 -1.51
CA ASN A 8 9.41 -15.04 -0.70
C ASN A 8 9.09 -15.77 0.62
N SER A 9 10.12 -16.40 1.21
CA SER A 9 10.02 -16.88 2.59
C SER A 9 9.70 -15.71 3.53
N ASP A 10 8.99 -15.98 4.62
CA ASP A 10 8.49 -14.93 5.54
C ASP A 10 9.61 -13.95 5.97
N ILE A 11 10.84 -14.46 6.17
CA ILE A 11 12.00 -13.63 6.55
C ILE A 11 12.40 -12.66 5.43
N GLN A 12 12.56 -13.15 4.19
CA GLN A 12 12.96 -12.30 3.05
C GLN A 12 11.86 -11.32 2.65
N ALA A 13 10.59 -11.73 2.77
CA ALA A 13 9.46 -10.85 2.54
C ALA A 13 9.44 -9.70 3.55
N LYS A 14 9.72 -9.99 4.83
CA LYS A 14 9.79 -9.00 5.91
C LYS A 14 10.94 -8.02 5.74
N GLU A 15 12.16 -8.50 5.49
CA GLU A 15 13.33 -7.62 5.22
C GLU A 15 13.07 -6.68 4.03
N PHE A 16 12.45 -7.20 2.97
CA PHE A 16 12.09 -6.38 1.81
C PHE A 16 10.99 -5.36 2.13
N ALA A 17 9.99 -5.74 2.93
CA ALA A 17 8.95 -4.81 3.39
C ALA A 17 9.52 -3.68 4.26
N GLU A 18 10.44 -4.01 5.18
CA GLU A 18 11.15 -3.04 6.02
C GLU A 18 12.01 -2.08 5.19
N MET A 19 12.67 -2.58 4.14
CA MET A 19 13.41 -1.75 3.18
C MET A 19 12.49 -0.75 2.48
N LEU A 20 11.31 -1.19 2.01
CA LEU A 20 10.34 -0.32 1.34
C LEU A 20 9.80 0.76 2.28
N VAL A 21 9.52 0.42 3.54
CA VAL A 21 9.11 1.39 4.57
C VAL A 21 10.22 2.40 4.84
N SER A 22 11.46 1.93 5.02
CA SER A 22 12.62 2.78 5.26
C SER A 22 12.96 3.70 4.09
N ALA A 23 12.53 3.35 2.89
CA ALA A 23 12.70 4.15 1.67
C ALA A 23 11.52 5.09 1.38
N ASP A 24 10.60 5.27 2.33
CA ASP A 24 9.39 6.10 2.18
C ASP A 24 8.55 5.75 0.94
N TRP A 25 8.55 4.47 0.52
CA TRP A 25 7.94 4.02 -0.73
C TRP A 25 6.45 4.40 -0.81
N PHE A 26 5.71 4.25 0.29
CA PHE A 26 4.30 4.59 0.33
C PHE A 26 4.08 6.09 0.19
N SER A 27 4.79 6.91 0.96
CA SER A 27 4.69 8.37 0.91
C SER A 27 5.00 8.91 -0.50
N PHE A 28 6.07 8.42 -1.12
CA PHE A 28 6.43 8.77 -2.48
C PHE A 28 5.32 8.38 -3.47
N SER A 29 4.87 7.12 -3.43
CA SER A 29 3.86 6.61 -4.37
C SER A 29 2.51 7.29 -4.18
N PHE A 30 2.12 7.54 -2.94
CA PHE A 30 0.90 8.25 -2.59
C PHE A 30 0.94 9.71 -3.06
N GLY A 31 2.07 10.39 -2.91
CA GLY A 31 2.28 11.72 -3.48
C GLY A 31 2.12 11.76 -5.01
N CYS A 32 2.56 10.70 -5.71
CA CYS A 32 2.34 10.60 -7.16
C CYS A 32 0.87 10.54 -7.57
N LEU A 33 -0.05 10.11 -6.69
CA LEU A 33 -1.48 10.12 -7.02
C LEU A 33 -1.97 11.55 -7.28
N GLY A 34 -1.49 12.57 -6.56
CA GLY A 34 -1.90 13.96 -6.78
C GLY A 34 -1.56 14.47 -8.20
N ASN A 35 -0.49 13.94 -8.81
CA ASN A 35 -0.10 14.28 -10.19
C ASN A 35 -0.71 13.31 -11.24
N PHE A 36 -1.10 12.11 -10.83
CA PHE A 36 -1.58 11.03 -11.70
C PHE A 36 -2.76 10.27 -11.06
N CYS A 37 -3.87 10.99 -10.83
CA CYS A 37 -5.12 10.53 -10.18
C CYS A 37 -5.90 9.46 -10.98
N THR A 38 -5.25 8.38 -11.43
CA THR A 38 -5.93 7.29 -12.14
C THR A 38 -6.35 6.19 -11.16
N ALA A 39 -7.53 5.61 -11.38
CA ALA A 39 -8.02 4.47 -10.59
C ALA A 39 -7.04 3.28 -10.59
N ASN A 40 -6.34 3.06 -11.71
CA ASN A 40 -5.32 2.01 -11.83
C ASN A 40 -4.11 2.27 -10.94
N MET A 41 -3.62 3.52 -10.87
CA MET A 41 -2.50 3.89 -10.00
C MET A 41 -2.90 3.75 -8.52
N LYS A 42 -4.10 4.25 -8.18
CA LYS A 42 -4.72 4.07 -6.86
C LYS A 42 -4.70 2.59 -6.45
N GLN A 43 -5.30 1.75 -7.28
CA GLN A 43 -5.40 0.31 -7.03
C GLN A 43 -4.03 -0.34 -6.78
N ARG A 44 -3.03 -0.03 -7.59
CA ARG A 44 -1.68 -0.60 -7.42
C ARG A 44 -1.03 -0.20 -6.09
N ILE A 45 -1.15 1.06 -5.69
CA ILE A 45 -0.55 1.57 -4.47
C ILE A 45 -1.18 0.93 -3.25
N TYR A 46 -2.52 0.94 -3.16
CA TYR A 46 -3.21 0.38 -2.00
C TYR A 46 -3.12 -1.15 -1.93
N LEU A 47 -3.08 -1.86 -3.05
CA LEU A 47 -2.82 -3.30 -3.06
C LEU A 47 -1.42 -3.63 -2.54
N MET A 48 -0.40 -2.82 -2.89
CA MET A 48 0.93 -3.03 -2.35
C MET A 48 1.03 -2.65 -0.88
N LEU A 49 0.38 -1.55 -0.45
CA LEU A 49 0.25 -1.20 0.98
C LEU A 49 -0.40 -2.33 1.77
N SER A 50 -1.48 -2.90 1.25
CA SER A 50 -2.17 -4.03 1.86
C SER A 50 -1.24 -5.24 2.08
N SER A 51 -0.42 -5.59 1.08
CA SER A 51 0.60 -6.64 1.24
C SER A 51 1.69 -6.29 2.23
N LEU A 52 2.16 -5.04 2.26
CA LEU A 52 3.14 -4.59 3.23
C LEU A 52 2.61 -4.73 4.66
N VAL A 53 1.37 -4.32 4.89
CA VAL A 53 0.70 -4.46 6.19
C VAL A 53 0.57 -5.93 6.59
N ASP A 54 0.17 -6.81 5.66
CA ASP A 54 0.07 -8.25 5.95
C ASP A 54 1.42 -8.86 6.36
N VAL A 55 2.51 -8.49 5.66
CA VAL A 55 3.86 -9.00 5.93
C VAL A 55 4.42 -8.43 7.24
N LEU A 56 4.25 -7.13 7.50
CA LEU A 56 4.87 -6.47 8.65
C LEU A 56 4.13 -6.76 9.97
N LEU A 57 2.80 -6.90 9.93
CA LEU A 57 1.99 -7.14 11.13
C LEU A 57 1.76 -8.63 11.40
N GLU A 58 2.26 -9.52 10.54
CA GLU A 58 2.10 -10.98 10.62
C GLU A 58 0.64 -11.43 10.82
N GLN A 59 -0.29 -10.58 10.36
CA GLN A 59 -1.74 -10.71 10.49
C GLN A 59 -2.37 -10.32 9.17
N LYS A 60 -3.53 -10.86 8.83
CA LYS A 60 -4.27 -10.52 7.60
C LYS A 60 -4.92 -9.12 7.63
N THR A 61 -4.34 -8.17 8.35
CA THR A 61 -4.85 -6.81 8.57
C THR A 61 -4.94 -6.01 7.27
N GLY A 62 -4.12 -6.33 6.28
CA GLY A 62 -4.19 -5.77 4.93
C GLY A 62 -5.48 -6.11 4.19
N SER A 63 -6.25 -7.12 4.63
CA SER A 63 -7.58 -7.43 4.05
C SER A 63 -8.54 -6.25 4.15
N HIS A 64 -8.55 -5.53 5.27
CA HIS A 64 -9.39 -4.35 5.44
C HIS A 64 -9.11 -3.25 4.40
N ILE A 65 -7.85 -3.10 3.98
CA ILE A 65 -7.46 -2.15 2.93
C ILE A 65 -8.00 -2.61 1.57
N ARG A 66 -7.94 -3.92 1.27
CA ARG A 66 -8.47 -4.49 0.01
C ARG A 66 -9.98 -4.35 -0.06
N ASP A 67 -10.67 -4.61 1.03
CA ASP A 67 -12.13 -4.53 1.11
C ASP A 67 -12.62 -3.09 0.95
N ALA A 68 -11.89 -2.13 1.54
CA ALA A 68 -12.22 -0.70 1.42
C ALA A 68 -11.81 -0.06 0.09
N LEU A 69 -11.04 -0.76 -0.78
CA LEU A 69 -10.38 -0.17 -1.94
C LEU A 69 -11.33 0.59 -2.90
N HIS A 70 -12.54 0.08 -3.06
CA HIS A 70 -13.58 0.68 -3.91
C HIS A 70 -14.15 1.97 -3.31
N CYS A 71 -14.10 2.11 -1.99
CA CYS A 71 -14.58 3.28 -1.24
C CYS A 71 -13.50 4.35 -1.06
N LEU A 72 -12.21 4.00 -1.22
CA LEU A 72 -11.11 4.95 -1.08
C LEU A 72 -11.05 5.93 -2.28
N PRO A 73 -10.92 7.24 -2.04
CA PRO A 73 -10.78 8.21 -3.11
C PRO A 73 -9.45 8.04 -3.86
N SER A 74 -9.44 8.48 -5.13
CA SER A 74 -8.22 8.48 -5.95
C SER A 74 -7.33 9.70 -5.70
N ASP A 75 -7.93 10.81 -5.25
CA ASP A 75 -7.21 12.02 -4.89
C ASP A 75 -6.67 11.89 -3.45
N PRO A 76 -5.36 12.10 -3.24
CA PRO A 76 -4.77 12.16 -1.90
C PRO A 76 -5.41 13.18 -0.97
N GLN A 77 -5.86 14.34 -1.46
CA GLN A 77 -6.50 15.36 -0.63
C GLN A 77 -7.84 14.89 -0.08
N ASP A 78 -8.65 14.23 -0.91
CA ASP A 78 -9.92 13.66 -0.49
C ASP A 78 -9.70 12.59 0.60
N LEU A 79 -8.64 11.79 0.50
CA LEU A 79 -8.32 10.81 1.54
C LEU A 79 -7.90 11.49 2.84
N LEU A 80 -7.03 12.50 2.78
CA LEU A 80 -6.59 13.24 3.96
C LEU A 80 -7.79 13.89 4.67
N PHE A 81 -8.74 14.43 3.90
CA PHE A 81 -9.99 14.96 4.45
C PHE A 81 -10.81 13.92 5.23
N LEU A 82 -10.84 12.66 4.76
CA LEU A 82 -11.55 11.57 5.47
C LEU A 82 -10.87 11.17 6.78
N LEU A 83 -9.58 11.45 6.96
CA LEU A 83 -8.81 11.04 8.13
C LEU A 83 -8.86 12.05 9.30
N GLY A 84 -9.35 13.26 9.07
CA GLY A 84 -9.48 14.32 10.08
C GLY A 84 -8.25 15.20 10.20
#